data_AF-A0A357V4C6-F1
#
_entry.id   AF-A0A357V4C6-F1
#
_cell.length_a   1.000
_cell.length_b   1.000
_cell.length_c   1.000
_cell.angle_alpha   90.00
_cell.angle_beta   90.00
_cell.angle_gamma   90.00
#
_symmetry.space_group_name_H-M   'P 1'
#
loop_
_entity.id
_entity.type
_entity.pdbx_description
1 polymer ?
#
loop_
_entity_poly.entity_id
_entity_poly.type
_entity_poly.pdbx_seq_one_letter_code
_entity_poly.pdbx_strand_id
1 'polypeptide(L)'
;MQDDAHATALTCNTCHGAHKYDVKFAQIEACESCHADDHTKAFRMSPHNALVDREASGDLPKGSGVTCATCHMPKHLVRDDYGTEKIFVTHNQNDNLRPNEKMIRTVCADCHGLRFTIDALADPALIKNNFKGKPAHHVESIDWVENRMRERARRQQQ
;
A
#
# COMPACT_ATOMS: atom_id res chain seq x y z
N MET A 1 -2.06 -3.62 16.61
CA MET A 1 -3.34 -3.25 17.25
C MET A 1 -3.10 -3.01 18.73
N GLN A 2 -3.83 -2.08 19.35
CA GLN A 2 -3.92 -1.90 20.80
C GLN A 2 -4.80 -3.01 21.39
N ASP A 3 -4.57 -3.39 22.65
CA ASP A 3 -5.23 -4.56 23.26
C ASP A 3 -6.75 -4.39 23.40
N ASP A 4 -7.22 -3.16 23.68
CA ASP A 4 -8.62 -2.80 23.85
C ASP A 4 -9.36 -2.53 22.52
N ALA A 5 -8.63 -2.31 21.43
CA ALA A 5 -9.20 -2.02 20.11
C ALA A 5 -9.72 -3.26 19.37
N HIS A 6 -9.36 -4.48 19.82
CA HIS A 6 -9.69 -5.72 19.11
C HIS A 6 -11.20 -6.01 19.02
N ALA A 7 -11.98 -5.62 20.03
CA ALA A 7 -13.42 -5.88 20.09
C ALA A 7 -14.26 -4.71 19.57
N THR A 8 -13.63 -3.62 19.11
CA THR A 8 -14.35 -2.44 18.65
C THR A 8 -15.04 -2.70 17.32
N ALA A 9 -16.37 -2.56 17.30
CA ALA A 9 -17.13 -2.62 16.06
C ALA A 9 -16.83 -1.39 15.19
N LEU A 10 -16.51 -1.60 13.93
CA LEU A 10 -16.29 -0.53 12.96
C LEU A 10 -17.63 -0.05 12.40
N THR A 11 -17.77 1.27 12.28
CA THR A 11 -18.90 1.95 11.62
C THR A 11 -18.36 2.97 10.60
N CYS A 12 -19.25 3.56 9.80
CA CYS A 12 -18.88 4.64 8.87
C CYS A 12 -18.24 5.85 9.55
N ASN A 13 -18.47 6.04 10.85
CA ASN A 13 -17.93 7.16 11.61
C ASN A 13 -16.63 6.83 12.35
N THR A 14 -16.14 5.59 12.26
CA THR A 14 -14.93 5.17 12.98
C THR A 14 -13.67 5.81 12.39
N CYS A 15 -13.56 5.88 11.06
CA CYS A 15 -12.37 6.44 10.42
C CYS A 15 -12.51 7.93 10.11
N HIS A 16 -13.70 8.38 9.70
CA HIS A 16 -14.00 9.80 9.45
C HIS A 16 -15.32 10.16 10.12
N GLY A 17 -15.22 10.77 11.30
CA GLY A 17 -16.38 11.09 12.12
C GLY A 17 -17.32 12.10 11.49
N ALA A 18 -18.62 11.86 11.62
CA ALA A 18 -19.64 12.88 11.43
C ALA A 18 -19.42 14.05 12.42
N HIS A 19 -19.67 15.30 12.05
CA HIS A 19 -20.26 15.78 10.79
C HIS A 19 -19.23 16.40 9.83
N LYS A 20 -17.93 16.26 10.14
CA LYS A 20 -16.85 16.85 9.34
C LYS A 20 -16.43 15.93 8.18
N TYR A 21 -16.48 14.61 8.39
CA TYR A 21 -15.99 13.61 7.44
C TYR A 21 -14.57 13.91 6.94
N ASP A 22 -13.65 14.14 7.89
CA ASP A 22 -12.28 14.57 7.60
C ASP A 22 -11.43 13.44 7.00
N VAL A 23 -11.32 13.43 5.67
CA VAL A 23 -10.53 12.44 4.94
C VAL A 23 -9.01 12.59 5.15
N LYS A 24 -8.53 13.76 5.61
CA LYS A 24 -7.10 13.97 5.91
C LYS A 24 -6.71 13.36 7.24
N PHE A 25 -7.61 13.31 8.21
CA PHE A 25 -7.47 12.52 9.43
C PHE A 25 -7.63 11.01 9.16
N ALA A 26 -8.58 10.64 8.31
CA ALA A 26 -8.92 9.24 8.06
C ALA A 26 -7.81 8.42 7.37
N GLN A 27 -6.89 9.09 6.67
CA GLN A 27 -5.84 8.43 5.89
C GLN A 27 -4.67 7.91 6.75
N ILE A 28 -4.44 8.45 7.95
CA ILE A 28 -3.33 8.05 8.83
C ILE A 28 -3.78 8.00 10.30
N GLU A 29 -4.21 9.13 10.85
CA GLU A 29 -4.43 9.30 12.29
C GLU A 29 -5.56 8.40 12.81
N ALA A 30 -6.61 8.19 12.01
CA ALA A 30 -7.69 7.27 12.36
C ALA A 30 -7.22 5.81 12.46
N CYS A 31 -6.19 5.43 11.71
CA CYS A 31 -5.61 4.09 11.81
C CYS A 31 -4.78 3.98 13.09
N GLU A 32 -3.94 4.99 13.37
CA GLU A 32 -3.06 5.07 14.54
C GLU A 32 -3.85 5.08 15.87
N SER A 33 -5.10 5.53 15.88
CA SER A 33 -5.94 5.51 17.09
C SER A 33 -6.26 4.10 17.60
N CYS A 34 -6.18 3.08 16.76
CA CYS A 34 -6.41 1.67 17.11
C CYS A 34 -5.17 0.79 16.86
N HIS A 35 -4.34 1.14 15.88
CA HIS A 35 -3.14 0.40 15.52
C HIS A 35 -1.89 1.00 16.17
N ALA A 36 -1.21 0.19 16.99
CA ALA A 36 0.04 0.57 17.67
C ALA A 36 1.12 -0.51 17.58
N ASP A 37 1.07 -1.34 16.53
CA ASP A 37 2.15 -2.30 16.21
C ASP A 37 3.38 -1.58 15.64
N ASP A 38 4.50 -2.29 15.57
CA ASP A 38 5.79 -1.73 15.14
C ASP A 38 5.73 -1.16 13.72
N HIS A 39 4.95 -1.80 12.82
CA HIS A 39 4.72 -1.31 11.47
C HIS A 39 4.06 0.07 11.47
N THR A 40 2.99 0.22 12.25
CA THR A 40 2.25 1.48 12.35
C THR A 40 3.11 2.56 12.99
N LYS A 41 3.79 2.25 14.10
CA LYS A 41 4.68 3.19 14.80
C LYS A 41 5.86 3.65 13.94
N ALA A 42 6.32 2.81 13.01
CA ALA A 42 7.41 3.15 12.11
C ALA A 42 6.98 4.07 10.95
N PHE A 43 5.67 4.18 10.64
CA PHE A 43 5.17 4.91 9.47
C PHE A 43 5.68 6.36 9.41
N ARG A 44 5.57 7.12 10.51
CA ARG A 44 5.97 8.55 10.53
C ARG A 44 7.46 8.77 10.22
N MET A 45 8.31 7.76 10.39
CA MET A 45 9.74 7.81 10.07
C MET A 45 10.09 7.15 8.74
N SER A 46 9.09 6.74 7.95
CA SER A 46 9.29 6.04 6.69
C SER A 46 9.49 7.03 5.53
N PRO A 47 10.14 6.59 4.43
CA PRO A 47 10.21 7.38 3.21
C PRO A 47 8.83 7.73 2.63
N HIS A 48 7.81 6.92 2.91
CA HIS A 48 6.44 7.15 2.45
C HIS A 48 5.77 8.31 3.19
N ASN A 49 5.94 8.42 4.52
CA ASN A 49 5.43 9.59 5.25
C ASN A 49 6.15 10.89 4.82
N ALA A 50 7.43 10.82 4.45
CA ALA A 50 8.13 12.00 3.92
C ALA A 50 7.45 12.57 2.66
N LEU A 51 6.74 11.75 1.86
CA LEU A 51 5.93 12.24 0.74
C LEU A 51 4.68 12.99 1.21
N VAL A 52 4.07 12.57 2.32
CA VAL A 52 2.93 13.27 2.95
C VAL A 52 3.38 14.65 3.43
N ASP A 53 4.52 14.74 4.11
CA ASP A 53 5.06 16.00 4.63
C ASP A 53 5.40 16.97 3.48
N ARG A 54 5.96 16.44 2.38
CA ARG A 54 6.26 17.22 1.17
C ARG A 54 5.02 17.65 0.40
N GLU A 55 3.97 16.83 0.33
CA GLU A 55 2.68 17.25 -0.22
C GLU A 55 2.06 18.36 0.65
N ALA A 56 2.12 18.22 1.98
CA ALA A 56 1.54 19.18 2.92
C ALA A 56 2.22 20.56 2.90
N SER A 57 3.54 20.59 2.69
CA SER A 57 4.33 21.82 2.52
C SER A 57 4.20 22.46 1.14
N GLY A 58 3.63 21.74 0.16
CA GLY A 58 3.49 22.20 -1.22
C GLY A 58 4.69 21.89 -2.12
N ASP A 59 5.69 21.15 -1.62
CA ASP A 59 6.86 20.71 -2.39
C ASP A 59 6.52 19.64 -3.43
N LEU A 60 5.40 18.92 -3.24
CA LEU A 60 4.89 17.93 -4.16
C LEU A 60 3.42 18.19 -4.53
N PRO A 61 2.96 17.77 -5.72
CA PRO A 61 1.56 17.87 -6.11
C PRO A 61 0.62 17.16 -5.13
N LYS A 62 -0.63 17.64 -5.06
CA LYS A 62 -1.69 16.97 -4.29
C LYS A 62 -1.85 15.52 -4.76
N GLY A 63 -1.99 14.60 -3.80
CA GLY A 63 -2.09 13.16 -4.05
C GLY A 63 -0.74 12.43 -4.18
N SER A 64 0.39 13.09 -3.92
CA SER A 64 1.71 12.43 -3.90
C SER A 64 1.97 11.66 -2.61
N GLY A 65 1.24 11.96 -1.53
CA GLY A 65 1.40 11.32 -0.23
C GLY A 65 0.97 9.86 -0.24
N VAL A 66 1.78 9.02 0.40
CA VAL A 66 1.50 7.60 0.61
C VAL A 66 1.15 7.40 2.09
N THR A 67 -0.06 6.92 2.35
CA THR A 67 -0.61 6.80 3.71
C THR A 67 -1.06 5.37 4.01
N CYS A 68 -1.55 5.13 5.23
CA CYS A 68 -2.17 3.86 5.60
C CYS A 68 -3.32 3.52 4.63
N ALA A 69 -4.19 4.49 4.36
CA ALA A 69 -5.30 4.32 3.42
C ALA A 69 -4.83 4.09 1.98
N THR A 70 -3.75 4.72 1.52
CA THR A 70 -3.22 4.46 0.17
C THR A 70 -2.86 2.98 -0.02
N CYS A 71 -2.24 2.35 0.99
CA CYS A 71 -1.80 0.95 0.89
C CYS A 71 -2.92 -0.06 1.21
N HIS A 72 -3.71 0.18 2.26
CA HIS A 72 -4.70 -0.78 2.75
C HIS A 72 -6.10 -0.55 2.17
N MET A 73 -6.37 0.63 1.62
CA MET A 73 -7.64 1.02 0.99
C MET A 73 -7.43 1.65 -0.40
N PRO A 74 -6.79 0.93 -1.35
CA PRO A 74 -6.48 1.52 -2.64
C PRO A 74 -7.76 1.98 -3.35
N LYS A 75 -7.59 3.02 -4.18
CA LYS A 75 -8.63 3.52 -5.07
C LYS A 75 -8.68 2.60 -6.30
N HIS A 76 -9.87 2.21 -6.70
CA HIS A 76 -10.11 1.42 -7.90
C HIS A 76 -10.87 2.25 -8.93
N LEU A 77 -10.39 2.26 -10.17
CA LEU A 77 -11.15 2.73 -11.32
C LEU A 77 -12.08 1.61 -11.77
N VAL A 78 -13.39 1.83 -11.63
CA VAL A 78 -14.43 0.89 -12.02
C VAL A 78 -15.23 1.51 -13.14
N ARG A 79 -15.45 0.77 -14.23
CA ARG A 79 -16.37 1.15 -15.30
C ARG A 79 -17.73 0.53 -15.04
N ASP A 80 -18.79 1.33 -15.10
CA ASP A 80 -20.15 0.78 -15.10
C ASP A 80 -20.53 0.20 -16.46
N ASP A 81 -21.69 -0.46 -16.51
CA ASP A 81 -22.21 -1.12 -17.72
C ASP A 81 -22.43 -0.15 -18.89
N TYR A 82 -22.47 1.15 -18.61
CA TYR A 82 -22.62 2.22 -19.60
C TYR A 82 -21.27 2.85 -20.00
N GLY A 83 -20.16 2.31 -19.50
CA GLY A 83 -18.80 2.76 -19.80
C GLY A 83 -18.33 3.98 -19.01
N THR A 84 -19.10 4.43 -18.01
CA THR A 84 -18.71 5.57 -17.17
C THR A 84 -17.68 5.12 -16.14
N GLU A 85 -16.53 5.80 -16.08
CA GLU A 85 -15.51 5.56 -15.07
C GLU A 85 -15.89 6.21 -13.74
N LYS A 86 -15.78 5.43 -12.67
CA LYS A 86 -15.99 5.86 -11.28
C LYS A 86 -14.82 5.42 -10.44
N ILE A 87 -14.46 6.26 -9.47
CA ILE A 87 -13.47 5.90 -8.45
C ILE A 87 -14.20 5.28 -7.27
N PHE A 88 -13.83 4.06 -6.92
CA PHE A 88 -14.31 3.34 -5.75
C PHE A 88 -13.17 3.17 -4.76
N VAL A 89 -13.46 3.30 -3.46
CA VAL A 89 -12.49 3.04 -2.38
C VAL A 89 -13.00 1.86 -1.57
N THR A 90 -12.14 0.84 -1.40
CA THR A 90 -12.47 -0.29 -0.53
C THR A 90 -12.44 0.15 0.94
N HIS A 91 -13.55 -0.05 1.65
CA HIS A 91 -13.64 0.23 3.10
C HIS A 91 -13.33 -1.01 3.95
N ASN A 92 -12.89 -2.11 3.32
CA ASN A 92 -12.41 -3.31 3.98
C ASN A 92 -10.88 -3.31 4.04
N GLN A 93 -10.32 -2.89 5.18
CA GLN A 93 -8.86 -2.79 5.40
C GLN A 93 -8.11 -4.11 5.22
N ASN A 94 -8.80 -5.24 5.34
CA ASN A 94 -8.20 -6.56 5.23
C ASN A 94 -8.16 -7.08 3.78
N ASP A 95 -8.97 -6.52 2.88
CA ASP A 95 -9.17 -7.06 1.54
C ASP A 95 -7.90 -7.00 0.68
N ASN A 96 -7.16 -5.89 0.80
CA ASN A 96 -5.90 -5.67 0.11
C ASN A 96 -4.68 -6.20 0.88
N LEU A 97 -4.86 -6.67 2.11
CA LEU A 97 -3.74 -7.06 2.99
C LEU A 97 -3.33 -8.52 2.87
N ARG A 98 -4.26 -9.43 2.58
CA ARG A 98 -3.98 -10.87 2.60
C ARG A 98 -4.35 -11.58 1.30
N PRO A 99 -3.38 -12.25 0.63
CA PRO A 99 -1.93 -12.20 0.92
C PRO A 99 -1.35 -10.82 0.51
N ASN A 100 -0.19 -10.42 1.07
CA ASN A 100 0.29 -9.03 0.94
C ASN A 100 0.68 -8.65 -0.50
N GLU A 101 0.96 -9.64 -1.35
CA GLU A 101 1.28 -9.47 -2.77
C GLU A 101 0.12 -8.90 -3.58
N LYS A 102 -1.11 -8.91 -3.05
CA LYS A 102 -2.24 -8.19 -3.67
C LYS A 102 -1.95 -6.70 -3.84
N MET A 103 -1.16 -6.11 -2.93
CA MET A 103 -0.77 -4.71 -2.98
C MET A 103 0.16 -4.37 -4.16
N ILE A 104 0.82 -5.37 -4.76
CA ILE A 104 1.80 -5.14 -5.83
C ILE A 104 1.21 -4.29 -6.95
N ARG A 105 0.06 -4.72 -7.49
CA ARG A 105 -0.56 -4.06 -8.66
C ARG A 105 -1.38 -2.84 -8.30
N THR A 106 -1.96 -2.81 -7.10
CA THR A 106 -2.93 -1.79 -6.68
C THR A 106 -2.28 -0.60 -5.97
N VAL A 107 -1.01 -0.75 -5.56
CA VAL A 107 -0.30 0.25 -4.74
C VAL A 107 1.13 0.42 -5.21
N CYS A 108 1.93 -0.65 -5.14
CA CYS A 108 3.38 -0.52 -5.23
C CYS A 108 3.87 -0.24 -6.66
N ALA A 109 3.23 -0.87 -7.65
CA ALA A 109 3.61 -0.77 -9.07
C ALA A 109 3.37 0.61 -9.67
N ASP A 110 2.62 1.49 -8.99
CA ASP A 110 2.42 2.88 -9.42
C ASP A 110 3.74 3.68 -9.32
N CYS A 111 4.67 3.26 -8.47
CA CYS A 111 5.93 3.97 -8.20
C CYS A 111 7.20 3.10 -8.26
N HIS A 112 7.08 1.78 -8.07
CA HIS A 112 8.22 0.87 -7.95
C HIS A 112 8.20 -0.25 -9.01
N GLY A 113 9.39 -0.75 -9.37
CA GLY A 113 9.53 -1.90 -10.23
C GLY A 113 9.12 -3.21 -9.56
N LEU A 114 8.51 -4.12 -10.32
CA LEU A 114 7.97 -5.39 -9.82
C LEU A 114 8.98 -6.20 -9.00
N ARG A 115 10.24 -6.31 -9.45
CA ARG A 115 11.30 -7.05 -8.75
C ARG A 115 11.56 -6.53 -7.35
N PHE A 116 11.78 -5.22 -7.24
CA PHE A 116 11.99 -4.55 -5.95
C PHE A 116 10.79 -4.74 -5.04
N THR A 117 9.58 -4.61 -5.57
CA THR A 117 8.35 -4.77 -4.78
C THR A 117 8.21 -6.18 -4.22
N ILE A 118 8.45 -7.22 -5.02
CA ILE A 118 8.36 -8.62 -4.55
C ILE A 118 9.39 -8.85 -3.44
N ASP A 119 10.64 -8.42 -3.64
CA ASP A 119 11.69 -8.54 -2.64
C ASP A 119 11.31 -7.81 -1.33
N ALA A 120 10.76 -6.61 -1.44
CA ALA A 120 10.36 -5.80 -0.31
C ALA A 120 9.17 -6.39 0.48
N LEU A 121 8.18 -6.96 -0.21
CA LEU A 121 7.03 -7.62 0.42
C LEU A 121 7.36 -9.01 0.97
N ALA A 122 8.45 -9.63 0.52
CA ALA A 122 8.94 -10.90 1.06
C ALA A 122 9.78 -10.71 2.33
N ASP A 123 10.24 -9.50 2.65
CA ASP A 123 11.11 -9.19 3.80
C ASP A 123 10.27 -8.75 5.04
N PRO A 124 10.13 -9.60 6.07
CA PRO A 124 9.32 -9.28 7.24
C PRO A 124 9.90 -8.13 8.07
N ALA A 125 11.22 -7.94 8.07
CA ALA A 125 11.86 -6.84 8.81
C ALA A 125 11.55 -5.50 8.14
N LEU A 126 11.54 -5.48 6.81
CA LEU A 126 11.17 -4.31 6.04
C LEU A 126 9.66 -3.99 6.16
N ILE A 127 8.78 -5.00 6.17
CA ILE A 127 7.36 -4.77 6.49
C ILE A 127 7.23 -4.17 7.89
N LYS A 128 7.90 -4.76 8.89
CA LYS A 128 7.83 -4.34 10.28
C LYS A 128 8.29 -2.88 10.51
N ASN A 129 9.22 -2.38 9.70
CA ASN A 129 9.72 -1.01 9.82
C ASN A 129 9.10 -0.02 8.83
N ASN A 130 7.95 -0.36 8.23
CA ASN A 130 7.23 0.43 7.26
C ASN A 130 8.06 0.77 6.00
N PHE A 131 8.76 -0.23 5.47
CA PHE A 131 9.55 -0.14 4.25
C PHE A 131 10.67 0.91 4.29
N LYS A 132 11.25 1.13 5.47
CA LYS A 132 12.42 1.97 5.65
C LYS A 132 13.69 1.20 5.31
N GLY A 133 14.16 1.37 4.07
CA GLY A 133 15.42 0.82 3.60
C GLY A 133 15.26 0.04 2.30
N LYS A 134 16.04 -1.03 2.16
CA LYS A 134 16.03 -1.93 1.00
C LYS A 134 15.82 -3.37 1.49
N PRO A 135 15.21 -4.24 0.66
CA PRO A 135 15.05 -5.65 1.02
C PRO A 135 16.40 -6.32 1.23
N ALA A 136 16.49 -7.17 2.25
CA ALA A 136 17.70 -7.93 2.56
C ALA A 136 17.94 -9.10 1.61
N HIS A 137 16.90 -9.59 0.96
CA HIS A 137 16.94 -10.79 0.12
C HIS A 137 16.26 -10.56 -1.23
N HIS A 138 16.73 -11.29 -2.23
CA HIS A 138 16.15 -11.31 -3.56
C HIS A 138 15.32 -12.59 -3.77
N VAL A 139 14.10 -12.46 -4.29
CA VAL A 139 13.22 -13.57 -4.67
C VAL A 139 13.45 -13.95 -6.13
N GLU A 140 14.00 -15.14 -6.35
CA GLU A 140 14.49 -15.62 -7.66
C GLU A 140 13.40 -15.87 -8.71
N SER A 141 12.11 -15.80 -8.34
CA SER A 141 11.01 -16.18 -9.23
C SER A 141 10.97 -15.38 -10.53
N ILE A 142 11.34 -14.10 -10.49
CA ILE A 142 11.47 -13.26 -11.68
C ILE A 142 12.64 -13.72 -12.55
N ASP A 143 13.79 -14.04 -11.95
CA ASP A 143 14.96 -14.52 -12.69
C ASP A 143 14.66 -15.81 -13.43
N TRP A 144 13.90 -16.72 -12.81
CA TRP A 144 13.47 -17.95 -13.46
C TRP A 144 12.58 -17.68 -14.68
N VAL A 145 11.64 -16.73 -14.57
CA VAL A 145 10.79 -16.34 -15.70
C VAL A 145 11.63 -15.72 -16.81
N GLU A 146 12.53 -14.79 -16.48
CA GLU A 146 13.40 -14.16 -17.47
C GLU A 146 14.31 -15.18 -18.17
N ASN A 147 14.93 -16.10 -17.42
CA ASN A 147 15.76 -17.16 -17.97
C ASN A 147 14.97 -18.03 -18.95
N ARG A 148 13.75 -18.43 -18.57
CA ARG A 148 12.84 -19.19 -19.45
C ARG A 148 12.50 -18.42 -20.72
N MET A 149 12.28 -17.12 -20.65
CA MET A 149 12.03 -16.29 -21.83
C MET A 149 13.27 -16.18 -22.74
N ARG A 150 14.45 -15.98 -22.16
CA ARG A 150 15.72 -15.95 -22.90
C ARG A 150 15.99 -17.25 -23.65
N GLU A 151 15.76 -18.39 -23.00
CA GLU A 151 15.92 -19.71 -23.63
C GLU A 151 14.95 -19.91 -24.80
N ARG A 152 13.68 -19.50 -24.65
CA ARG A 152 12.69 -19.59 -25.73
C ARG A 152 13.08 -18.74 -26.93
N ALA A 153 13.55 -17.52 -26.71
CA ALA A 153 14.00 -16.62 -27.78
C ALA A 153 15.19 -17.21 -28.55
N ARG A 154 16.17 -17.81 -27.85
CA ARG A 154 17.31 -18.49 -28.48
C ARG A 154 16.87 -19.66 -29.37
N ARG A 155 15.88 -20.44 -28.94
CA ARG A 155 15.34 -21.57 -29.73
C ARG A 155 14.58 -21.13 -30.98
N GLN A 156 14.00 -19.92 -31.00
CA GLN A 156 13.27 -19.39 -32.16
C GLN A 156 14.19 -18.79 -33.23
N GLN A 157 15.46 -18.53 -32.89
CA GLN A 157 16.47 -17.96 -33.79
C GLN A 157 17.36 -19.02 -34.44
N GLN A 158 17.16 -20.30 -34.13
CA GLN A 158 17.83 -21.47 -34.72
C GLN A 158 16.86 -22.17 -35.66
#